data_AF-A0A6B3GMJ6-F1
#
_entry.id   AF-A0A6B3GMJ6-F1
#
_cell.length_a   1.000
_cell.length_b   1.000
_cell.length_c   1.000
_cell.angle_alpha   90.00
_cell.angle_beta   90.00
_cell.angle_gamma   90.00
#
_symmetry.space_group_name_H-M   'P 1'
#
loop_
_entity.id
_entity.type
_entity.pdbx_description
1 polymer ?
#
loop_
_entity_poly.entity_id
_entity_poly.type
_entity_poly.pdbx_seq_one_letter_code
_entity_poly.pdbx_strand_id
1 'polypeptide(L)' 'MTSLSASLVRGAVMSPFKRAGRADATLPPGRLTRPAAPVAPGPLAAYGRICGFAESGPLPLTYPHVLAFPLTMR' A
#
# COMPACT_ATOMS: atom_id res chain seq x y z
N MET A 1 18.44 -18.12 8.78
CA MET A 1 17.45 -17.65 9.78
C MET A 1 18.03 -16.66 10.79
N THR A 2 19.26 -16.84 11.28
CA THR A 2 19.98 -15.92 12.18
C THR A 2 20.08 -14.47 11.66
N SER A 3 20.21 -14.28 10.34
CA SER A 3 20.23 -12.96 9.71
C SER A 3 18.91 -12.18 9.86
N LEU A 4 17.75 -12.86 9.79
CA LEU A 4 16.44 -12.22 9.96
C LEU A 4 16.28 -11.75 11.41
N SER A 5 16.56 -12.63 12.37
CA SER A 5 16.46 -12.32 13.80
C SER A 5 17.38 -11.16 14.19
N ALA A 6 18.62 -11.14 13.70
CA ALA A 6 19.55 -10.03 13.93
C ALA A 6 19.02 -8.72 13.35
N SER A 7 18.41 -8.75 12.16
CA SER A 7 17.82 -7.56 11.53
C SER A 7 16.60 -7.05 12.29
N LEU A 8 15.75 -7.93 12.81
CA LEU A 8 14.58 -7.57 13.62
C LEU A 8 15.00 -6.95 14.96
N VAL A 9 15.96 -7.55 15.66
CA VAL A 9 16.51 -7.02 16.92
C VAL A 9 17.11 -5.63 16.70
N ARG A 10 17.91 -5.47 15.65
CA ARG A 10 18.47 -4.16 15.29
C ARG A 10 17.39 -3.12 15.00
N GLY A 11 16.33 -3.52 14.28
CA GLY A 11 15.19 -2.66 14.00
C GLY A 11 14.46 -2.22 15.27
N ALA A 12 14.24 -3.13 16.21
CA ALA A 12 13.58 -2.86 17.48
C ALA A 12 14.39 -1.90 18.36
N VAL A 13 15.70 -2.15 18.52
CA VAL A 13 16.61 -1.29 19.31
C VAL A 13 16.72 0.12 18.72
N MET A 14 16.68 0.24 17.39
CA MET A 14 16.78 1.54 16.69
C MET A 14 15.44 2.27 16.53
N SER A 15 14.31 1.62 16.84
CA SER A 15 12.96 2.17 16.69
C SER A 15 12.73 3.52 17.39
N PRO A 16 13.09 3.71 18.69
CA PRO A 16 12.86 4.99 19.37
C PRO A 16 13.72 6.14 18.81
N PHE A 17 14.83 5.82 18.12
CA PHE A 17 15.69 6.80 17.47
C PHE A 17 15.25 7.11 16.03
N LYS A 18 14.27 6.38 15.47
CA LYS A 18 13.69 6.73 14.17
C LYS A 18 12.85 7.99 14.29
N ARG A 19 13.31 9.08 13.68
CA ARG A 19 12.50 10.28 13.47
C ARG A 19 11.52 10.06 12.32
N ALA A 20 10.27 10.46 12.52
CA ALA A 20 9.27 10.55 11.47
C ALA A 20 9.64 11.69 10.52
N GLY A 21 10.45 11.38 9.50
CA GLY A 21 10.90 12.38 8.52
C GLY A 21 11.97 13.34 9.04
N ARG A 22 12.48 14.18 8.15
CA ARG A 22 13.34 15.31 8.52
C ARG A 22 12.47 16.51 8.90
N ALA A 23 12.98 17.39 9.76
CA ALA A 23 12.24 18.58 10.21
C ALA A 23 11.93 19.56 9.06
N ASP A 24 12.70 19.49 7.99
CA ASP A 24 12.56 20.26 6.74
C ASP A 24 11.87 19.47 5.61
N ALA A 25 11.34 18.27 5.91
CA ALA A 25 10.67 17.46 4.91
C ALA A 25 9.36 18.12 4.47
N THR A 26 9.41 18.78 3.31
CA THR A 26 8.23 19.39 2.67
C THR A 26 7.64 18.38 1.70
N LEU A 27 6.34 18.10 1.82
CA LEU A 27 5.63 17.30 0.84
C LEU A 27 5.56 18.06 -0.50
N PRO A 28 5.65 17.38 -1.65
CA PRO A 28 5.42 18.01 -2.93
C PRO A 28 4.04 18.70 -2.94
N PRO A 29 3.92 19.95 -3.43
CA PRO A 29 2.65 20.68 -3.43
C PRO A 29 1.63 20.10 -4.43
N GLY A 30 2.09 19.24 -5.35
CA GLY A 30 1.24 18.61 -6.35
C GLY A 30 0.30 17.58 -5.74
N ARG A 31 -0.99 17.69 -6.09
CA ARG A 31 -1.99 16.64 -5.81
C ARG A 31 -2.29 15.88 -7.10
N LEU A 32 -1.97 14.60 -7.11
CA LEU A 32 -2.36 13.69 -8.18
C LEU A 32 -3.81 13.24 -7.96
N THR A 33 -4.68 13.47 -8.93
CA THR A 33 -6.07 13.01 -8.91
C THR A 33 -6.39 12.24 -10.18
N ARG A 34 -7.39 11.37 -10.10
CA ARG A 34 -7.94 10.63 -11.23
C ARG A 34 -9.46 10.57 -11.09
N PRO A 35 -10.22 10.62 -12.19
CA PRO A 35 -11.63 10.29 -12.17
C PRO A 35 -11.88 8.89 -11.58
N ALA A 36 -13.10 8.67 -11.07
CA ALA A 36 -13.49 7.35 -10.56
C ALA A 36 -13.24 6.28 -11.65
N ALA A 37 -12.45 5.27 -11.30
CA ALA A 37 -12.17 4.16 -12.19
C ALA A 37 -13.35 3.17 -12.15
N PRO A 38 -13.91 2.76 -13.30
CA PRO A 38 -14.89 1.69 -13.30
C PRO A 38 -14.22 0.41 -12.78
N VAL A 39 -14.91 -0.28 -11.88
CA VAL A 39 -14.47 -1.58 -11.38
C VAL A 39 -14.78 -2.62 -12.44
N ALA A 40 -13.74 -3.14 -13.09
CA ALA A 40 -13.89 -4.21 -14.08
C ALA A 40 -14.08 -5.56 -13.35
N PRO A 41 -15.17 -6.32 -13.65
CA PRO A 41 -15.47 -7.56 -12.93
C PRO A 41 -14.37 -8.63 -13.04
N GLY A 42 -13.76 -8.79 -14.21
CA GLY A 42 -12.70 -9.77 -14.44
C GLY A 42 -11.47 -9.55 -13.55
N PRO A 43 -10.84 -8.37 -13.61
CA PRO A 43 -9.73 -8.00 -12.72
C PRO A 43 -10.09 -8.07 -11.23
N LEU A 44 -11.31 -7.67 -10.83
CA LEU A 44 -11.76 -7.80 -9.44
C LEU A 44 -11.83 -9.26 -8.98
N ALA A 45 -12.43 -10.13 -9.80
CA ALA A 45 -12.53 -11.56 -9.49
C ALA A 45 -11.14 -12.22 -9.41
N ALA A 46 -10.24 -11.87 -10.32
CA ALA A 46 -8.86 -12.36 -10.28
C ALA A 46 -8.13 -11.92 -9.00
N TYR A 47 -8.25 -10.64 -8.62
CA TYR A 47 -7.70 -10.12 -7.37
C TYR A 47 -8.27 -10.85 -6.15
N GLY A 48 -9.60 -11.01 -6.11
CA GLY A 48 -10.29 -11.72 -5.02
C GLY A 48 -9.78 -13.14 -4.85
N ARG A 49 -9.64 -13.90 -5.94
CA ARG A 49 -9.09 -15.27 -5.90
C ARG A 49 -7.63 -15.33 -5.43
N ILE A 50 -6.79 -14.41 -5.88
CA ILE A 50 -5.37 -14.39 -5.49
C ILE A 50 -5.21 -14.03 -4.01
N CYS A 51 -6.01 -13.07 -3.52
CA CYS A 51 -5.92 -12.56 -2.15
C CYS A 51 -6.83 -13.28 -1.15
N GLY A 52 -7.69 -14.19 -1.59
CA GLY A 52 -8.63 -14.92 -0.74
C GLY A 52 -9.85 -14.11 -0.28
N PHE A 53 -10.26 -13.08 -1.04
CA PHE A 53 -11.50 -12.35 -0.77
C PHE A 53 -12.71 -13.05 -1.41
N ALA A 54 -13.87 -12.91 -0.77
CA ALA A 54 -15.13 -13.42 -1.31
C ALA A 54 -15.46 -12.77 -2.67
N GLU A 55 -15.96 -13.58 -3.62
CA GLU A 55 -16.30 -13.11 -4.97
C GLU A 55 -17.54 -12.21 -5.00
N SER A 56 -18.42 -12.36 -4.01
CA SER A 56 -19.65 -11.59 -3.87
C SER A 56 -19.62 -10.72 -2.61
N GLY A 57 -20.13 -9.50 -2.71
CA GLY A 57 -20.25 -8.58 -1.58
C GLY A 57 -19.61 -7.22 -1.89
N PRO A 58 -19.33 -6.42 -0.84
CA PRO A 58 -18.65 -5.14 -1.02
C PRO A 58 -17.24 -5.33 -1.58
N LEU A 59 -16.73 -4.28 -2.21
CA LEU A 59 -15.38 -4.25 -2.75
C LEU A 59 -14.35 -4.49 -1.62
N PRO A 60 -13.30 -5.32 -1.83
CA PRO A 60 -12.24 -5.47 -0.84
C PRO A 60 -11.61 -4.11 -0.50
N LEU A 61 -11.41 -3.85 0.79
CA LEU A 61 -10.86 -2.56 1.30
C LEU A 61 -9.53 -2.18 0.65
N THR A 62 -8.76 -3.17 0.23
CA THR A 62 -7.45 -3.01 -0.40
C THR A 62 -7.52 -2.76 -1.90
N TYR A 63 -8.61 -3.14 -2.59
CA TYR A 63 -8.74 -3.01 -4.04
C TYR A 63 -8.67 -1.57 -4.58
N PRO A 64 -9.13 -0.53 -3.86
CA PRO A 64 -8.90 0.86 -4.25
C PRO A 64 -7.42 1.21 -4.49
N HIS A 65 -6.47 0.54 -3.83
CA HIS A 65 -5.04 0.74 -4.09
C HIS A 65 -4.62 0.25 -5.48
N VAL A 66 -5.24 -0.84 -5.97
CA VAL A 66 -5.02 -1.33 -7.34
C VAL A 66 -5.55 -0.32 -8.35
N LEU A 67 -6.74 0.25 -8.09
CA LEU A 67 -7.32 1.29 -8.95
C LEU A 67 -6.48 2.58 -8.94
N ALA A 68 -5.92 2.94 -7.78
CA ALA A 68 -5.09 4.12 -7.62
C ALA A 68 -3.64 3.91 -8.11
N PHE A 69 -3.20 2.68 -8.38
CA PHE A 69 -1.81 2.35 -8.69
C PHE A 69 -1.16 3.21 -9.79
N PRO A 70 -1.85 3.61 -10.88
CA PRO A 70 -1.26 4.50 -11.88
C PRO A 70 -0.85 5.87 -11.33
N LEU A 71 -1.50 6.37 -10.27
CA LEU A 71 -1.11 7.61 -9.60
C LEU A 71 0.18 7.43 -8.79
N THR A 72 0.44 6.23 -8.27
CA THR A 72 1.68 5.90 -7.54
C THR A 72 2.88 5.77 -8.46
N MET A 73 2.65 5.37 -9.72
CA MET A 73 3.70 5.15 -10.72
C MET A 73 4.10 6.43 -11.49
N ARG A 74 3.50 7.56 -11.17
CA ARG A 74 3.75 8.86 -11.81
C ARG A 74 4.70 9.71 -10.98
#